data_AF-A0A9W9YBV3-F1
#
_entry.id   AF-A0A9W9YBV3-F1
#
_cell.length_a   1.000
_cell.length_b   1.000
_cell.length_c   1.000
_cell.angle_alpha   90.00
_cell.angle_beta   90.00
_cell.angle_gamma   90.00
#
_symmetry.space_group_name_H-M   'P 1'
#
loop_
_entity.id
_entity.type
_entity.pdbx_description
1 polymer ?
#
loop_
_entity_poly.entity_id
_entity_poly.type
_entity_poly.pdbx_seq_one_letter_code
_entity_poly.pdbx_strand_id
1 'polypeptide(L)'
;MKCIDLLEGLIPSKEEHGVLSATHLSRLFVFALMWGVGALLEIEDRTKMEEFLMKHKKLSLPVIDPGSQDTIFEFVVDNSGNWEHWLNRLQEYIYPSDYKPEYSSILVPNVDNVRTNFLIETIAKQNKVRGFI
;
A
#
# COMPACT_ATOMS: atom_id res chain seq x y z
N MET A 1 -10.47 -3.96 9.03
CA MET A 1 -9.11 -4.39 8.65
C MET A 1 -8.25 -4.27 9.91
N LYS A 2 -7.77 -5.37 10.50
CA LYS A 2 -6.85 -5.26 11.65
C LYS A 2 -5.41 -5.14 11.14
N CYS A 3 -4.55 -4.38 11.83
CA CYS A 3 -3.15 -4.22 11.45
C CYS A 3 -2.41 -5.58 11.35
N ILE A 4 -2.77 -6.52 12.22
CA ILE A 4 -2.17 -7.86 12.30
C ILE A 4 -2.51 -8.66 11.05
N ASP A 5 -3.80 -8.69 10.67
CA ASP A 5 -4.24 -9.34 9.43
C ASP A 5 -3.45 -8.75 8.26
N LEU A 6 -3.38 -7.42 8.12
CA LEU A 6 -2.63 -6.79 7.03
C LEU A 6 -1.14 -7.18 7.02
N LEU A 7 -0.49 -7.21 8.18
CA LEU A 7 0.92 -7.61 8.31
C LEU A 7 1.14 -9.09 7.92
N GLU A 8 0.25 -9.99 8.34
CA GLU A 8 0.31 -11.41 7.97
C GLU A 8 0.19 -11.61 6.45
N GLY A 9 -0.66 -10.85 5.76
CA GLY A 9 -0.80 -10.93 4.31
C GLY A 9 0.35 -10.32 3.51
N LEU A 10 1.10 -9.40 4.12
CA LEU A 10 2.26 -8.74 3.49
C LEU A 10 3.53 -9.56 3.61
N ILE A 11 3.66 -10.36 4.67
CA ILE A 11 4.83 -11.23 4.86
C ILE A 11 4.66 -12.45 3.94
N PRO A 12 5.55 -12.65 2.95
CA PRO A 12 5.48 -13.82 2.09
C PRO A 12 5.73 -15.09 2.88
N SER A 13 5.03 -16.16 2.53
CA SER A 13 5.30 -17.51 3.05
C SER A 13 6.76 -17.87 2.80
N LYS A 14 7.39 -18.57 3.75
CA LYS A 14 8.82 -18.97 3.71
C LYS A 14 9.24 -19.72 2.43
N GLU A 15 8.28 -20.18 1.64
CA GLU A 15 8.49 -20.95 0.41
C GLU A 15 8.63 -20.08 -0.84
N GLU A 16 8.17 -18.83 -0.84
CA GLU A 16 8.11 -18.01 -2.06
C GLU A 16 9.23 -16.96 -2.18
N HIS A 17 9.71 -16.40 -1.07
CA HIS A 17 10.80 -15.42 -1.05
C HIS A 17 11.69 -15.70 0.17
N GLY A 18 13.01 -15.74 -0.03
CA GLY A 18 13.98 -15.99 1.04
C GLY A 18 13.84 -15.03 2.23
N VAL A 19 14.59 -15.29 3.32
CA VAL A 19 14.53 -14.52 4.57
C VAL A 19 14.48 -13.01 4.31
N LEU A 20 13.35 -12.38 4.68
CA LEU A 20 13.18 -10.93 4.58
C LEU A 20 14.27 -10.20 5.37
N SER A 21 14.83 -9.13 4.80
CA SER A 21 15.75 -8.27 5.53
C SER A 21 15.02 -7.54 6.67
N ALA A 22 15.76 -7.21 7.74
CA ALA A 22 15.21 -6.45 8.86
C ALA A 22 14.61 -5.10 8.40
N THR A 23 15.21 -4.46 7.39
CA THR A 23 14.71 -3.22 6.80
C THR A 23 13.39 -3.42 6.05
N HIS A 24 13.28 -4.49 5.27
CA HIS A 24 12.03 -4.82 4.56
C HIS A 24 10.92 -5.07 5.58
N LEU A 25 11.15 -5.90 6.60
CA LEU A 25 10.17 -6.18 7.64
C LEU A 25 9.76 -4.92 8.43
N SER A 26 10.72 -4.05 8.75
CA SER A 26 10.45 -2.75 9.39
C SER A 26 9.50 -1.88 8.55
N ARG A 27 9.72 -1.81 7.24
CA ARG A 27 8.87 -1.05 6.31
C ARG A 27 7.47 -1.66 6.16
N LEU A 28 7.36 -3.00 6.09
CA LEU A 28 6.06 -3.69 6.09
C LEU A 28 5.28 -3.44 7.38
N PHE A 29 5.96 -3.45 8.53
CA PHE A 29 5.34 -3.12 9.81
C PHE A 29 4.80 -1.68 9.81
N VAL A 30 5.59 -0.71 9.35
CA VAL A 30 5.15 0.69 9.22
C VAL A 30 3.95 0.80 8.29
N PHE A 31 3.99 0.15 7.12
CA PHE A 31 2.87 0.14 6.17
C PHE A 31 1.60 -0.48 6.80
N ALA A 32 1.74 -1.60 7.52
CA ALA A 32 0.62 -2.25 8.19
C ALA A 32 0.02 -1.39 9.32
N LEU A 33 0.86 -0.63 10.03
CA LEU A 33 0.43 0.33 11.04
C LEU A 33 -0.35 1.49 10.41
N MET A 34 0.19 2.06 9.32
CA MET A 34 -0.44 3.15 8.56
C MET A 34 -1.83 2.77 8.08
N TRP A 35 -1.97 1.63 7.41
CA TRP A 35 -3.23 1.21 6.81
C TRP A 35 -4.16 0.47 7.78
N GLY A 36 -3.63 -0.11 8.85
CA GLY A 36 -4.45 -0.74 9.88
C GLY A 36 -5.13 0.27 10.82
N VAL A 37 -4.44 1.37 11.17
CA VAL A 37 -5.01 2.44 12.00
C VAL A 37 -5.54 3.59 11.15
N GLY A 38 -4.73 4.10 10.22
CA GLY A 38 -5.08 5.26 9.38
C GLY A 38 -6.26 5.03 8.44
N ALA A 39 -6.58 3.78 8.09
CA ALA A 39 -7.81 3.50 7.33
C ALA A 39 -9.10 3.83 8.11
N LEU A 40 -9.05 3.88 9.45
CA LEU A 40 -10.18 4.25 10.29
C LEU A 40 -10.24 5.76 10.58
N LEU A 41 -9.18 6.49 10.25
CA LEU A 41 -9.05 7.92 10.53
C LEU A 41 -9.53 8.75 9.34
N GLU A 42 -10.14 9.88 9.64
CA GLU A 42 -10.42 10.94 8.67
C GLU A 42 -9.16 11.72 8.31
N ILE A 43 -9.24 12.56 7.28
CA ILE A 43 -8.08 13.26 6.68
C ILE A 43 -7.29 14.04 7.74
N GLU A 44 -7.97 14.79 8.61
CA GLU A 44 -7.32 15.60 9.65
C GLU A 44 -6.54 14.74 10.66
N ASP A 45 -7.09 13.58 11.03
CA ASP A 45 -6.47 12.68 11.99
C ASP A 45 -5.34 11.86 11.36
N ARG A 46 -5.40 11.61 10.04
CA ARG A 46 -4.27 11.05 9.29
C ARG A 46 -3.06 11.97 9.31
N THR A 47 -3.26 13.29 9.16
CA THR A 47 -2.16 14.26 9.28
C THR A 47 -1.52 14.22 10.67
N LYS A 48 -2.32 14.18 11.74
CA LYS A 48 -1.80 14.05 13.12
C LYS A 48 -1.02 12.74 13.32
N MET A 49 -1.53 11.64 12.76
CA MET A 49 -0.87 10.34 12.80
C MET A 49 0.47 10.37 12.05
N GLU A 50 0.51 10.96 10.86
CA GLU A 50 1.74 11.12 10.08
C GLU A 50 2.79 11.93 10.85
N GLU A 51 2.41 13.09 11.39
CA GLU A 51 3.30 13.90 12.23
C GLU A 51 3.83 13.12 13.44
N PHE A 52 2.95 12.32 14.07
CA PHE A 52 3.32 11.47 15.19
C PHE A 52 4.35 10.41 14.77
N LEU A 53 4.14 9.74 13.63
CA LEU A 53 5.07 8.74 13.11
C LEU A 53 6.40 9.36 12.69
N MET A 54 6.39 10.51 12.01
CA MET A 54 7.62 11.22 11.59
C MET A 54 8.50 11.65 12.77
N LYS A 55 7.90 11.97 13.92
CA LYS A 55 8.65 12.26 15.16
C LYS A 55 9.39 11.02 15.71
N HIS A 56 8.93 9.82 15.39
CA HIS A 56 9.57 8.57 15.81
C HIS A 56 10.69 8.18 14.86
N LYS A 57 11.91 8.70 15.11
CA LYS A 57 13.13 8.46 14.30
C LYS A 57 13.55 7.00 14.10
N LYS A 58 12.90 6.04 14.77
CA LYS A 58 13.18 4.60 14.63
C LYS A 58 12.37 3.94 13.51
N LEU A 59 11.36 4.62 12.97
CA LEU A 59 10.50 4.09 11.92
C LEU A 59 11.11 4.37 10.54
N SER A 60 11.12 3.36 9.68
CA SER A 60 11.62 3.46 8.31
C SER A 60 10.54 4.03 7.36
N LEU A 61 10.16 5.28 7.53
CA LEU A 61 9.12 5.97 6.72
C LEU A 61 9.59 6.27 5.28
N PRO A 62 8.67 6.48 4.32
CA PRO A 62 9.03 6.95 2.99
C PRO A 62 9.61 8.37 3.04
N VAL A 63 10.48 8.69 2.08
CA VAL A 63 10.99 10.06 1.90
C VAL A 63 10.02 10.81 1.01
N ILE A 64 9.46 11.89 1.55
CA ILE A 64 8.49 12.75 0.85
C ILE A 64 9.20 14.05 0.49
N ASP A 65 8.99 14.51 -0.74
CA ASP A 65 9.50 15.82 -1.18
C ASP A 65 8.75 16.93 -0.42
N PRO A 66 9.44 17.84 0.30
CA PRO A 66 8.81 18.97 0.97
C PRO A 66 8.01 19.89 0.04
N GLY A 67 8.26 19.85 -1.27
CA GLY A 67 7.50 20.58 -2.28
C GLY A 67 6.22 19.89 -2.76
N SER A 68 6.01 18.62 -2.38
CA SER A 68 4.82 17.84 -2.78
C SER A 68 3.65 18.06 -1.82
N GLN A 69 2.46 17.62 -2.23
CA GLN A 69 1.29 17.45 -1.34
C GLN A 69 1.10 15.99 -0.94
N ASP A 70 2.12 15.15 -1.17
CA ASP A 70 2.06 13.73 -0.87
C ASP A 70 2.20 13.51 0.64
N THR A 71 1.52 12.49 1.13
CA THR A 71 1.64 12.00 2.50
C THR A 71 2.26 10.61 2.50
N ILE A 72 2.58 10.08 3.68
CA ILE A 72 3.04 8.69 3.79
C ILE A 72 2.05 7.69 3.15
N PHE A 73 0.76 8.01 3.05
CA PHE A 73 -0.26 7.13 2.46
C PHE A 73 -0.14 6.99 0.94
N GLU A 74 0.60 7.87 0.26
CA GLU A 74 0.86 7.80 -1.18
C GLU A 74 1.90 6.73 -1.56
N PHE A 75 2.44 6.03 -0.57
CA PHE A 75 3.49 5.02 -0.75
C PHE A 75 3.08 3.61 -0.33
N VAL A 76 3.69 2.63 -0.98
CA VAL A 76 3.59 1.19 -0.71
C VAL A 76 4.98 0.55 -0.70
N VAL A 77 5.13 -0.58 -0.02
CA VAL A 77 6.38 -1.34 -0.04
C VAL A 77 6.36 -2.29 -1.24
N ASP A 78 7.40 -2.27 -2.06
CA ASP A 78 7.59 -3.18 -3.20
C ASP A 78 8.15 -4.54 -2.76
N ASN A 79 8.24 -5.49 -3.69
CA ASN A 79 8.78 -6.83 -3.41
C ASN A 79 10.27 -6.82 -3.01
N SER A 80 11.00 -5.75 -3.35
CA SER A 80 12.40 -5.54 -2.96
C SER A 80 12.53 -4.93 -1.55
N GLY A 81 11.40 -4.55 -0.94
CA GLY A 81 11.33 -3.89 0.36
C GLY A 81 11.56 -2.38 0.31
N ASN A 82 11.44 -1.73 -0.85
CA ASN A 82 11.58 -0.28 -1.03
C ASN A 82 10.22 0.42 -1.06
N TRP A 83 10.22 1.70 -0.70
CA TRP A 83 9.04 2.55 -0.84
C TRP A 83 8.84 2.93 -2.30
N GLU A 84 7.63 2.72 -2.79
CA GLU A 84 7.19 2.99 -4.14
C GLU A 84 5.92 3.85 -4.10
N HIS A 85 5.85 4.88 -4.94
CA HIS A 85 4.67 5.74 -5.03
C HIS A 85 3.53 5.00 -5.74
N TRP A 86 2.28 5.11 -5.27
CA TRP A 86 1.14 4.41 -5.89
C TRP A 86 0.91 4.78 -7.35
N LEU A 87 1.27 6.00 -7.75
CA LEU A 87 1.22 6.42 -9.16
C LEU A 87 2.04 5.52 -10.08
N ASN A 88 3.15 4.94 -9.60
CA ASN A 88 3.98 4.03 -10.39
C ASN A 88 3.29 2.68 -10.65
N ARG A 89 2.25 2.35 -9.88
CA ARG A 89 1.42 1.15 -10.05
C ARG A 89 0.17 1.40 -10.90
N LEU A 90 -0.07 2.65 -11.31
CA LEU A 90 -1.10 2.92 -12.32
C LEU A 90 -0.62 2.35 -13.65
N GLN A 91 -1.39 1.41 -14.21
CA GLN A 91 -1.21 1.06 -15.61
C GLN A 91 -1.52 2.29 -16.46
N GLU A 92 -0.59 2.66 -17.34
CA GLU A 92 -0.80 3.74 -18.29
C GLU A 92 -1.97 3.38 -19.21
N TYR A 93 -3.06 4.14 -19.13
CA TYR A 93 -4.20 3.96 -20.01
C TYR A 93 -3.85 4.55 -21.38
N ILE A 94 -3.55 3.69 -22.35
CA ILE A 94 -3.31 4.10 -23.73
C ILE A 94 -4.67 4.26 -24.42
N TYR A 95 -5.02 5.49 -24.78
CA TYR A 95 -6.22 5.73 -25.58
C TYR A 95 -6.03 5.14 -26.97
N PRO A 96 -6.88 4.20 -27.41
CA PRO A 96 -6.79 3.62 -28.74
C PRO A 96 -7.06 4.70 -29.79
N SER A 97 -6.21 4.78 -30.81
CA SER A 97 -6.27 5.84 -31.84
C SER A 97 -7.33 5.58 -32.92
N ASP A 98 -7.82 4.35 -32.96
CA ASP A 98 -8.54 3.70 -34.06
C ASP A 98 -10.05 3.57 -33.81
N TYR A 99 -10.50 3.77 -32.56
CA TYR A 99 -11.92 3.81 -32.23
C TYR A 99 -12.17 4.69 -31.01
N LYS A 100 -13.41 5.19 -30.87
CA LYS A 100 -13.84 5.83 -29.62
C LYS A 100 -14.20 4.74 -28.62
N PRO A 101 -13.48 4.62 -27.49
CA PRO A 101 -13.84 3.66 -26.44
C PRO A 101 -15.22 3.98 -25.89
N GLU A 102 -15.95 2.94 -25.46
CA GLU A 102 -17.18 3.14 -24.70
C GLU A 102 -16.86 3.90 -23.40
N TYR A 103 -17.76 4.78 -22.94
CA TYR A 103 -17.55 5.55 -21.71
C TYR A 103 -17.20 4.68 -20.50
N SER A 104 -17.68 3.43 -20.47
CA SER A 104 -17.36 2.39 -19.49
C SER A 104 -15.88 1.96 -19.49
N SER A 105 -15.19 2.03 -20.64
CA SER A 105 -13.77 1.70 -20.81
C SER A 105 -12.81 2.88 -20.59
N ILE A 106 -13.33 4.11 -20.47
CA ILE A 106 -12.54 5.33 -20.18
C ILE A 106 -12.27 5.48 -18.67
N LEU A 107 -12.80 4.58 -17.84
CA LEU A 107 -12.53 4.56 -16.41
C LEU A 107 -11.05 4.21 -16.17
N VAL A 108 -10.19 5.22 -16.23
CA VAL A 108 -8.80 5.15 -15.81
C VAL A 108 -8.82 4.70 -14.34
N PRO A 109 -8.13 3.61 -13.98
CA PRO A 109 -8.03 3.23 -12.58
C PRO A 109 -7.46 4.43 -11.83
N ASN A 110 -8.24 5.00 -10.92
CA ASN A 110 -7.71 6.02 -10.03
C ASN A 110 -6.74 5.35 -9.04
N VAL A 111 -5.87 6.17 -8.45
CA VAL A 111 -4.94 5.73 -7.41
C VAL A 111 -5.68 5.03 -6.27
N ASP A 112 -6.89 5.51 -5.93
CA ASP A 112 -7.71 4.94 -4.87
C ASP A 112 -8.16 3.51 -5.17
N ASN A 113 -8.52 3.18 -6.41
CA ASN A 113 -8.90 1.83 -6.82
C ASN A 113 -7.70 0.89 -6.74
N VAL A 114 -6.53 1.31 -7.21
CA VAL A 114 -5.30 0.48 -7.14
C VAL A 114 -4.94 0.18 -5.68
N ARG A 115 -4.93 1.21 -4.84
CA ARG A 115 -4.67 1.10 -3.40
C ARG A 115 -5.70 0.20 -2.70
N THR A 116 -6.98 0.42 -2.95
CA THR A 116 -8.07 -0.34 -2.33
C THR A 116 -8.03 -1.80 -2.76
N ASN A 117 -7.84 -2.09 -4.05
CA ASN A 117 -7.71 -3.45 -4.57
C ASN A 117 -6.50 -4.15 -3.95
N PHE A 118 -5.35 -3.48 -3.87
CA PHE A 118 -4.15 -4.06 -3.24
C PHE A 118 -4.42 -4.47 -1.78
N LEU A 119 -5.06 -3.61 -0.99
CA LEU A 119 -5.38 -3.90 0.40
C LEU A 119 -6.39 -5.06 0.53
N ILE A 120 -7.41 -5.10 -0.33
CA ILE A 120 -8.39 -6.19 -0.38
C ILE A 120 -7.71 -7.51 -0.75
N GLU A 121 -6.90 -7.53 -1.80
CA GLU A 121 -6.18 -8.73 -2.25
C GLU A 121 -5.23 -9.26 -1.18
N THR A 122 -4.52 -8.35 -0.50
CA THR A 122 -3.59 -8.70 0.59
C THR A 122 -4.30 -9.46 1.72
N ILE A 123 -5.54 -9.08 2.03
CA ILE A 123 -6.36 -9.78 3.04
C ILE A 123 -7.00 -11.05 2.47
N ALA A 124 -7.47 -11.01 1.23
CA ALA A 124 -8.07 -12.15 0.58
C ALA A 124 -7.10 -13.35 0.47
N LYS A 125 -5.80 -13.08 0.26
CA LYS A 125 -4.73 -14.10 0.29
C LYS A 125 -4.72 -14.90 1.59
N GLN A 126 -4.95 -14.25 2.74
CA GLN A 126 -4.96 -14.93 4.05
C GLN A 126 -6.18 -15.84 4.22
N ASN A 127 -7.35 -15.43 3.70
CA ASN A 127 -8.56 -16.26 3.74
C ASN A 127 -8.50 -17.47 2.81
N LYS A 128 -7.69 -17.43 1.74
CA LYS A 128 -7.40 -18.61 0.91
C LYS A 128 -6.51 -19.65 1.62
N VAL A 129 -5.62 -19.22 2.52
CA VAL A 129 -4.73 -20.12 3.28
C VAL A 129 -5.44 -20.72 4.51
N ARG A 130 -6.52 -20.09 4.99
CA ARG A 130 -7.33 -20.61 6.12
C ARG A 130 -8.41 -21.62 5.70
N GLY A 131 -8.17 -22.36 4.63
CA GLY A 131 -8.99 -23.49 4.20
C GLY A 131 -8.56 -24.78 4.89
N PHE A 132 -9.43 -25.31 5.75
CA PHE A 132 -9.43 -26.66 6.35
C PHE A 132 -8.34 -27.00 7.36
N ILE A 133 -8.66 -26.79 8.63
CA ILE A 133 -8.34 -27.73 9.73
C ILE A 133 -9.61 -27.97 10.54
#